data_AF-A0A7S2YDW4-F1
#
_entry.id   AF-A0A7S2YDW4-F1
#
_cell.length_a   1.000
_cell.length_b   1.000
_cell.length_c   1.000
_cell.angle_alpha   90.00
_cell.angle_beta   90.00
_cell.angle_gamma   90.00
#
_symmetry.space_group_name_H-M   'P 1'
#
loop_
_entity.id
_entity.type
_entity.pdbx_description
1 polymer ?
#
loop_
_entity_poly.entity_id
_entity_poly.type
_entity_poly.pdbx_seq_one_letter_code
_entity_poly.pdbx_strand_id
1 'polypeptide(L)'
;ERGLPFAVQGVALVIDQVGKEARMILRYPTIPPKSLDDNMAASQSNKNEELFFDMDSRQMAKLFRPKPSLCGQPMTLSIGGTIFCCRAVLLSEDSVSNSSQENTEQLEQEEDDNDKVELFSLIVALVPKGSEVSMPIAGGWYEEQRNMDGILGSSSAKKIPNAAASDVVNKATPAFLAIIRVHLSLARFCAVLEREEHRCQ
;
A
#
# COMPACT_ATOMS: atom_id res chain seq x y z
N GLU A 1 15.51 -24.83 3.69
CA GLU A 1 14.43 -23.88 4.00
C GLU A 1 14.18 -23.01 2.77
N ARG A 2 12.97 -22.95 2.22
CA ARG A 2 12.68 -22.05 1.09
C ARG A 2 12.45 -20.66 1.67
N GLY A 3 13.45 -19.78 1.55
CA GLY A 3 13.34 -18.38 1.96
C GLY A 3 12.22 -17.64 1.20
N LEU A 4 11.75 -16.53 1.77
CA LEU A 4 10.81 -15.65 1.08
C LEU A 4 11.41 -15.16 -0.26
N PRO A 5 10.61 -15.07 -1.34
CA PRO A 5 11.09 -14.68 -2.67
C PRO A 5 11.54 -13.21 -2.74
N PHE A 6 11.21 -12.42 -1.72
CA PHE A 6 11.55 -11.01 -1.60
C PHE A 6 12.28 -10.71 -0.30
N ALA A 7 13.17 -9.73 -0.36
CA ALA A 7 13.68 -8.98 0.78
C ALA A 7 12.83 -7.72 0.95
N VAL A 8 12.47 -7.37 2.20
CA VAL A 8 11.85 -6.09 2.51
C VAL A 8 12.95 -5.05 2.65
N GLN A 9 12.93 -4.00 1.84
CA GLN A 9 13.86 -2.88 1.97
C GLN A 9 13.43 -1.93 3.09
N GLY A 10 12.14 -1.60 3.13
CA GLY A 10 11.62 -0.63 4.07
C GLY A 10 10.15 -0.29 3.88
N VAL A 11 9.69 0.65 4.69
CA VAL A 11 8.33 1.20 4.70
C VAL A 11 8.36 2.71 4.64
N ALA A 12 7.38 3.31 3.98
CA ALA A 12 7.22 4.75 3.92
C ALA A 12 5.76 5.14 4.14
N LEU A 13 5.54 6.33 4.69
CA LEU A 13 4.23 6.92 4.90
C LEU A 13 4.15 8.26 4.16
N VAL A 14 3.17 8.36 3.28
CA VAL A 14 2.83 9.60 2.55
C VAL A 14 1.47 10.06 3.03
N ILE A 15 1.34 11.34 3.35
CA ILE A 15 0.07 11.96 3.73
C ILE A 15 -0.33 13.03 2.73
N ASP A 16 -1.63 13.23 2.57
CA ASP A 16 -2.24 14.38 1.90
C ASP A 16 -3.08 15.14 2.94
N GLN A 17 -2.80 16.44 3.09
CA GLN A 17 -3.42 17.33 4.07
C GLN A 17 -4.24 18.39 3.34
N VAL A 18 -5.33 18.86 3.96
CA VAL A 18 -6.18 19.90 3.38
C VAL A 18 -5.32 21.13 3.02
N GLY A 19 -5.43 21.61 1.78
CA GLY A 19 -4.72 22.81 1.34
C GLY A 19 -3.19 22.67 1.20
N LYS A 20 -2.62 21.48 1.42
CA LYS A 20 -1.18 21.22 1.35
C LYS A 20 -0.84 20.21 0.25
N GLU A 21 0.41 20.22 -0.20
CA GLU A 21 0.90 19.18 -1.12
C GLU A 21 1.17 17.88 -0.35
N ALA A 22 0.85 16.75 -0.99
CA ALA A 22 1.20 15.44 -0.46
C ALA A 22 2.71 15.35 -0.15
N ARG A 23 3.02 14.83 1.04
CA ARG A 23 4.40 14.73 1.55
C ARG A 23 4.67 13.40 2.21
N MET A 24 5.90 12.92 2.06
CA MET A 24 6.38 11.74 2.78
C MET A 24 6.82 12.19 4.19
N ILE A 25 6.19 11.65 5.22
CA ILE A 25 6.46 12.00 6.63
C ILE A 25 7.33 10.98 7.34
N LEU A 26 7.37 9.75 6.83
CA LEU A 26 8.15 8.67 7.42
C LEU A 26 8.81 7.84 6.33
N ARG A 27 10.05 7.44 6.59
CA ARG A 27 10.75 6.37 5.88
C ARG A 27 11.52 5.55 6.90
N TYR A 28 11.37 4.24 6.87
CA TYR A 28 12.09 3.33 7.75
C TYR A 28 12.56 2.08 7.01
N PRO A 29 13.84 1.67 7.13
CA PRO A 29 14.92 2.42 7.78
C PRO A 29 15.24 3.72 7.00
N THR A 30 15.86 4.69 7.68
CA THR A 30 16.23 5.98 7.06
C THR A 30 17.47 5.87 6.18
N ILE A 31 18.28 4.83 6.37
CA ILE A 31 19.54 4.57 5.68
C ILE A 31 19.54 3.08 5.31
N PRO A 32 20.07 2.70 4.14
CA PRO A 32 20.23 1.29 3.78
C PRO A 32 21.04 0.54 4.85
N PRO A 33 20.68 -0.71 5.18
CA PRO A 33 21.50 -1.52 6.05
C PRO A 33 22.86 -1.73 5.38
N LYS A 34 23.95 -1.41 6.09
CA LYS A 34 25.31 -1.68 5.60
C LYS A 34 25.44 -3.18 5.36
N SER A 35 25.73 -3.58 4.13
CA SER A 35 26.08 -4.97 3.86
C SER A 35 27.39 -5.27 4.59
N LEU A 36 27.43 -6.35 5.37
CA LEU A 36 28.63 -6.75 6.13
C LEU A 36 29.76 -7.29 5.21
N ASP A 37 29.55 -7.27 3.89
CA ASP A 37 30.42 -7.84 2.86
C ASP A 37 31.18 -6.77 2.06
N ASP A 38 31.45 -5.61 2.69
CA ASP A 38 32.09 -4.43 2.08
C ASP A 38 33.55 -4.62 1.58
N ASN A 39 34.11 -5.83 1.62
CA ASN A 39 35.54 -6.04 1.37
C ASN A 39 35.94 -6.69 0.03
N MET A 40 35.04 -7.06 -0.90
CA MET A 40 35.56 -7.69 -2.14
C MET A 40 34.74 -7.67 -3.45
N ALA A 41 33.76 -6.77 -3.66
CA ALA A 41 33.12 -6.67 -4.97
C ALA A 41 32.51 -5.29 -5.27
N ALA A 42 33.35 -4.30 -5.58
CA ALA A 42 32.94 -3.07 -6.27
C ALA A 42 32.62 -3.33 -7.76
N SER A 43 31.75 -4.29 -8.05
CA SER A 43 31.38 -4.68 -9.41
C SER A 43 29.88 -4.55 -9.63
N GLN A 44 29.40 -3.31 -9.86
CA GLN A 44 28.24 -2.93 -10.69
C GLN A 44 26.86 -3.62 -10.52
N SER A 45 26.69 -4.59 -9.63
CA SER A 45 25.41 -5.21 -9.26
C SER A 45 25.10 -4.77 -7.83
N ASN A 46 24.13 -3.92 -7.51
CA ASN A 46 22.90 -3.60 -8.18
C ASN A 46 22.46 -2.20 -7.75
N LYS A 47 22.71 -1.14 -8.54
CA LYS A 47 22.14 0.20 -8.26
C LYS A 47 20.61 0.18 -8.11
N ASN A 48 19.98 -0.85 -8.65
CA ASN A 48 18.55 -1.10 -8.60
C ASN A 48 18.04 -1.56 -7.21
N GLU A 49 18.92 -2.10 -6.35
CA GLU A 49 18.57 -2.61 -5.02
C GLU A 49 18.53 -1.53 -3.95
N GLU A 50 18.80 -0.27 -4.29
CA GLU A 50 18.75 0.86 -3.36
C GLU A 50 17.73 1.93 -3.78
N LEU A 51 16.92 1.68 -4.81
CA LEU A 51 15.97 2.67 -5.33
C LEU A 51 15.04 3.25 -4.25
N PHE A 52 14.61 2.44 -3.28
CA PHE A 52 13.78 2.93 -2.17
C PHE A 52 14.48 4.01 -1.34
N PHE A 53 15.79 3.91 -1.14
CA PHE A 53 16.60 4.85 -0.38
C PHE A 53 17.02 6.05 -1.24
N ASP A 54 17.36 5.81 -2.50
CA ASP A 54 17.79 6.84 -3.46
C ASP A 54 16.65 7.74 -3.93
N MET A 55 15.41 7.26 -3.89
CA MET A 55 14.26 8.05 -4.33
C MET A 55 14.02 9.22 -3.38
N ASP A 56 13.92 10.44 -3.93
CA ASP A 56 13.65 11.64 -3.15
C ASP A 56 12.27 11.59 -2.48
N SER A 57 12.15 12.19 -1.29
CA SER A 57 10.88 12.30 -0.55
C SER A 57 9.77 12.92 -1.40
N ARG A 58 10.10 13.92 -2.23
CA ARG A 58 9.15 14.60 -3.14
C ARG A 58 8.71 13.68 -4.29
N GLN A 59 9.60 12.84 -4.81
CA GLN A 59 9.26 11.87 -5.85
C GLN A 59 8.36 10.76 -5.28
N MET A 60 8.74 10.21 -4.11
CA MET A 60 7.95 9.20 -3.40
C MET A 60 6.54 9.72 -3.11
N ALA A 61 6.42 10.95 -2.60
CA ALA A 61 5.13 11.56 -2.29
C ALA A 61 4.26 11.78 -3.54
N LYS A 62 4.86 12.19 -4.67
CA LYS A 62 4.12 12.34 -5.93
C LYS A 62 3.65 11.01 -6.51
N LEU A 63 4.50 9.99 -6.45
CA LEU A 63 4.22 8.68 -7.02
C LEU A 63 3.13 7.93 -6.25
N PHE A 64 3.20 8.00 -4.93
CA PHE A 64 2.28 7.33 -4.02
C PHE A 64 1.26 8.28 -3.39
N ARG A 65 1.01 9.42 -4.05
CA ARG A 65 0.01 10.38 -3.62
C ARG A 65 -1.33 9.66 -3.45
N PRO A 66 -1.92 9.66 -2.24
CA PRO A 66 -3.23 9.06 -2.02
C PRO A 66 -4.26 9.69 -2.96
N LYS A 67 -5.15 8.88 -3.52
CA LYS A 67 -6.29 9.35 -4.31
C LYS A 67 -7.56 8.73 -3.73
N PRO A 68 -8.63 9.50 -3.51
CA PRO A 68 -9.88 8.95 -2.97
C PRO A 68 -10.40 7.74 -3.75
N SER A 69 -10.29 7.76 -5.09
CA SER A 69 -10.71 6.65 -5.95
C SER A 69 -9.91 5.35 -5.80
N LEU A 70 -8.74 5.40 -5.17
CA LEU A 70 -7.85 4.26 -4.94
C LEU A 70 -7.83 3.82 -3.47
N CYS A 71 -8.60 4.48 -2.60
CA CYS A 71 -8.63 4.16 -1.19
C CYS A 71 -9.24 2.77 -0.94
N GLY A 72 -8.65 2.03 0.01
CA GLY A 72 -9.01 0.64 0.31
C GLY A 72 -8.55 -0.37 -0.75
N GLN A 73 -8.06 0.08 -1.91
CA GLN A 73 -7.55 -0.80 -2.95
C GLN A 73 -6.05 -1.08 -2.73
N PRO A 74 -5.61 -2.33 -2.98
CA PRO A 74 -4.18 -2.63 -3.10
C PRO A 74 -3.59 -1.90 -4.32
N MET A 75 -2.31 -1.59 -4.24
CA MET A 75 -1.58 -1.10 -5.41
C MET A 75 -0.18 -1.70 -5.40
N THR A 76 0.22 -2.29 -6.53
CA THR A 76 1.57 -2.81 -6.71
C THR A 76 2.21 -2.11 -7.90
N LEU A 77 3.37 -1.52 -7.69
CA LEU A 77 4.15 -0.85 -8.72
C LEU A 77 5.56 -1.41 -8.77
N SER A 78 6.09 -1.67 -9.96
CA SER A 78 7.47 -2.15 -10.14
C SER A 78 8.30 -1.08 -10.85
N ILE A 79 9.38 -0.63 -10.21
CA ILE A 79 10.30 0.39 -10.74
C ILE A 79 11.72 -0.07 -10.47
N GLY A 80 12.55 -0.12 -11.51
CA GLY A 80 13.98 -0.41 -11.36
C GLY A 80 14.25 -1.69 -10.57
N GLY A 81 13.43 -2.74 -10.71
CA GLY A 81 13.59 -3.99 -9.96
C GLY A 81 13.08 -3.98 -8.51
N THR A 82 12.68 -2.81 -7.98
CA THR A 82 12.00 -2.69 -6.69
C THR A 82 10.49 -2.73 -6.89
N ILE A 83 9.81 -3.51 -6.05
CA ILE A 83 8.36 -3.66 -6.03
C ILE A 83 7.82 -2.89 -4.83
N PHE A 84 6.96 -1.91 -5.10
CA PHE A 84 6.27 -1.12 -4.10
C PHE A 84 4.84 -1.63 -3.96
N CYS A 85 4.51 -2.15 -2.80
CA CYS A 85 3.14 -2.46 -2.41
C CYS A 85 2.62 -1.29 -1.57
N CYS A 86 1.50 -0.68 -1.94
CA CYS A 86 0.90 0.39 -1.15
C CYS A 86 -0.60 0.22 -0.98
N ARG A 87 -1.11 0.87 0.05
CA ARG A 87 -2.54 1.00 0.33
C ARG A 87 -2.84 2.41 0.82
N ALA A 88 -3.79 3.06 0.15
CA ALA A 88 -4.29 4.37 0.54
C ALA A 88 -5.54 4.24 1.42
N VAL A 89 -5.68 5.17 2.36
CA VAL A 89 -6.81 5.32 3.27
C VAL A 89 -7.26 6.77 3.25
N LEU A 90 -8.58 6.95 3.24
CA LEU A 90 -9.25 8.23 3.40
C LEU A 90 -9.69 8.32 4.86
N LEU A 91 -9.25 9.38 5.55
CA LEU A 91 -9.55 9.64 6.97
C LEU A 91 -10.80 10.51 7.14
N SER A 92 -11.61 10.68 6.08
CA SER A 92 -12.79 11.53 6.12
C SER A 92 -13.69 11.17 7.29
N GLU A 93 -13.90 12.15 8.15
CA GLU A 93 -15.06 12.17 9.00
C GLU A 93 -16.25 12.41 8.07
N ASP A 94 -17.08 11.39 7.91
CA ASP A 94 -18.46 11.58 7.49
C ASP A 94 -19.11 12.49 8.54
N SER A 95 -18.94 13.80 8.39
CA SER A 95 -19.85 14.80 8.91
C SER A 95 -21.16 14.67 8.14
N VAL A 96 -21.81 13.51 8.25
CA VAL A 96 -23.23 13.37 7.98
C VAL A 96 -23.90 14.19 9.06
N SER A 97 -24.11 15.45 8.70
CA SER A 97 -25.13 16.35 9.15
C SER A 97 -26.40 15.61 9.60
N ASN A 98 -26.41 15.19 10.86
CA ASN A 98 -27.62 15.05 11.68
C ASN A 98 -27.72 16.30 12.53
N SER A 99 -28.10 17.42 11.91
CA SER A 99 -28.63 18.55 12.65
C SER A 99 -29.65 19.27 11.78
N SER A 100 -30.88 18.77 11.85
CA SER A 100 -32.06 19.62 11.89
C SER A 100 -31.78 20.81 12.83
N GLN A 101 -32.00 22.03 12.34
CA GLN A 101 -32.25 23.28 13.07
C GLN A 101 -31.77 23.37 14.54
N GLU A 102 -30.91 24.33 14.83
CA GLU A 102 -31.32 25.54 15.58
C GLU A 102 -30.20 26.59 15.60
N ASN A 103 -30.58 27.84 15.32
CA ASN A 103 -29.74 29.03 15.37
C ASN A 103 -29.08 29.19 16.74
N THR A 104 -27.77 29.37 16.80
CA THR A 104 -27.13 30.19 17.85
C THR A 104 -25.84 30.78 17.30
N GLU A 105 -25.79 32.11 17.25
CA GLU A 105 -24.60 32.91 16.99
C GLU A 105 -23.50 32.55 18.02
N GLN A 106 -22.42 31.91 17.59
CA GLN A 106 -21.22 31.73 18.41
C GLN A 106 -19.96 32.00 17.57
N LEU A 107 -19.03 32.67 18.23
CA LEU A 107 -17.80 33.27 17.70
C LEU A 107 -17.00 32.32 16.82
N GLU A 108 -16.54 32.86 15.69
CA GLU A 108 -15.51 32.30 14.82
C GLU A 108 -14.19 32.16 15.61
N GLN A 109 -13.99 31.00 16.23
CA GLN A 109 -12.67 30.41 16.36
C GLN A 109 -12.37 29.75 15.02
N GLU A 110 -11.68 30.48 14.13
CA GLU A 110 -10.98 29.89 13.00
C GLU A 110 -9.90 28.95 13.57
N GLU A 111 -10.28 27.73 13.96
CA GLU A 111 -9.28 26.67 14.10
C GLU A 111 -8.69 26.45 12.70
N ASP A 112 -7.37 26.55 12.63
CA ASP A 112 -6.58 26.41 11.41
C ASP A 112 -6.66 24.95 10.93
N ASP A 113 -7.78 24.62 10.28
CA ASP A 113 -8.09 23.30 9.70
C ASP A 113 -7.06 22.82 8.65
N ASN A 114 -6.09 23.68 8.32
CA ASN A 114 -5.01 23.40 7.37
C ASN A 114 -4.07 22.27 7.81
N ASP A 115 -4.10 21.81 9.07
CA ASP A 115 -3.28 20.68 9.53
C ASP A 115 -3.99 19.32 9.51
N LYS A 116 -5.28 19.27 9.18
CA LYS A 116 -6.06 18.03 9.13
C LYS A 116 -5.54 17.11 8.02
N VAL A 117 -5.24 15.86 8.38
CA VAL A 117 -4.86 14.82 7.42
C VAL A 117 -6.12 14.25 6.78
N GLU A 118 -6.25 14.40 5.46
CA GLU A 118 -7.39 13.85 4.73
C GLU A 118 -7.12 12.42 4.28
N LEU A 119 -5.91 12.15 3.80
CA LEU A 119 -5.53 10.84 3.30
C LEU A 119 -4.13 10.46 3.72
N PHE A 120 -3.90 9.16 3.82
CA PHE A 120 -2.55 8.61 3.89
C PHE A 120 -2.38 7.39 3.00
N SER A 121 -1.15 7.13 2.59
CA SER A 121 -0.72 5.96 1.85
C SER A 121 0.46 5.34 2.56
N LEU A 122 0.32 4.06 2.91
CA LEU A 122 1.39 3.26 3.49
C LEU A 122 2.02 2.41 2.40
N ILE A 123 3.35 2.49 2.28
CA ILE A 123 4.14 1.85 1.22
C ILE A 123 5.12 0.87 1.84
N VAL A 124 5.26 -0.32 1.25
CA VAL A 124 6.28 -1.32 1.56
C VAL A 124 7.09 -1.56 0.29
N ALA A 125 8.41 -1.39 0.36
CA ALA A 125 9.32 -1.67 -0.73
C ALA A 125 9.96 -3.06 -0.59
N LEU A 126 9.96 -3.81 -1.69
CA LEU A 126 10.39 -5.19 -1.79
C LEU A 126 11.39 -5.35 -2.93
N VAL A 127 12.42 -6.17 -2.73
CA VAL A 127 13.41 -6.53 -3.75
C VAL A 127 13.41 -8.04 -3.96
N PRO A 128 13.36 -8.55 -5.20
CA PRO A 128 13.49 -9.98 -5.48
C PRO A 128 14.85 -10.53 -5.00
N LYS A 129 14.86 -11.67 -4.31
CA LYS A 129 16.12 -12.33 -3.86
C LYS A 129 16.81 -13.17 -4.94
N GLY A 130 16.39 -13.06 -6.20
CA GLY A 130 16.94 -13.84 -7.30
C GLY A 130 16.49 -13.33 -8.66
N SER A 131 17.26 -13.66 -9.70
CA SER A 131 17.07 -13.19 -11.08
C SER A 131 15.84 -13.78 -11.79
N GLU A 132 15.17 -14.77 -11.20
CA GLU A 132 14.09 -15.54 -11.85
C GLU A 132 12.68 -15.15 -11.43
N VAL A 133 12.50 -14.09 -10.63
CA VAL A 133 11.15 -13.68 -10.23
C VAL A 133 10.50 -12.91 -11.38
N SER A 134 9.83 -13.63 -12.28
CA SER A 134 8.92 -13.02 -13.24
C SER A 134 7.72 -12.44 -12.50
N MET A 135 7.56 -11.13 -12.60
CA MET A 135 6.43 -10.43 -12.00
C MET A 135 5.15 -10.81 -12.74
N PRO A 136 4.08 -11.23 -12.04
CA PRO A 136 2.76 -11.29 -12.67
C PRO A 136 2.36 -9.85 -13.01
N ILE A 137 2.16 -9.57 -14.29
CA ILE A 137 1.74 -8.25 -14.77
C ILE A 137 0.41 -7.91 -14.10
N ALA A 138 0.39 -6.79 -13.39
CA ALA A 138 -0.75 -6.27 -12.67
C ALA A 138 -1.80 -5.74 -13.68
N GLY A 139 -2.85 -6.51 -13.91
CA GLY A 139 -4.00 -6.10 -14.70
C GLY A 139 -5.08 -7.18 -14.68
N GLY A 140 -5.91 -7.21 -13.64
CA GLY A 140 -7.14 -8.03 -13.61
C GLY A 140 -7.39 -8.87 -12.34
N TRP A 141 -6.37 -9.14 -11.52
CA TRP A 141 -6.50 -10.17 -10.45
C TRP A 141 -7.40 -9.79 -9.27
N TYR A 142 -7.58 -8.49 -8.99
CA TYR A 142 -8.30 -8.06 -7.79
C TYR A 142 -9.83 -8.12 -7.93
N GLU A 143 -10.36 -8.11 -9.15
CA GLU A 143 -11.80 -8.32 -9.36
C GLU A 143 -12.21 -9.75 -9.01
N GLU A 144 -11.34 -10.72 -9.25
CA GLU A 144 -11.64 -12.14 -9.03
C GLU A 144 -11.60 -12.53 -7.54
N GLN A 145 -10.81 -11.83 -6.73
CA GLN A 145 -10.69 -12.11 -5.30
C GLN A 145 -11.86 -11.57 -4.46
N ARG A 146 -12.54 -10.48 -4.88
CA ARG A 146 -13.82 -10.06 -4.27
C ARG A 146 -14.93 -11.10 -4.45
N ASN A 147 -14.79 -12.00 -5.43
CA ASN A 147 -15.74 -13.07 -5.68
C ASN A 147 -15.51 -14.30 -4.76
N MET A 148 -14.35 -14.40 -4.10
CA MET A 148 -14.03 -15.49 -3.17
C MET A 148 -14.66 -15.31 -1.79
N ASP A 149 -14.83 -14.08 -1.31
CA ASP A 149 -15.56 -13.81 -0.06
C ASP A 149 -17.06 -14.14 -0.18
N GLY A 150 -17.59 -14.25 -1.41
CA GLY A 150 -18.96 -14.72 -1.68
C GLY A 150 -19.13 -16.24 -1.68
N ILE A 151 -18.05 -17.03 -1.75
CA ILE A 151 -18.12 -18.51 -1.86
C ILE A 151 -18.11 -19.20 -0.49
N LEU A 152 -17.60 -18.55 0.56
CA LEU A 152 -17.62 -19.09 1.93
C LEU A 152 -18.94 -18.84 2.69
N GLY A 153 -19.92 -18.15 2.07
CA GLY A 153 -21.15 -17.71 2.74
C GLY A 153 -22.49 -18.16 2.14
N SER A 154 -22.52 -18.96 1.07
CA SER A 154 -23.80 -19.34 0.43
C SER A 154 -23.85 -20.80 -0.01
N SER A 155 -24.49 -21.61 0.82
CA SER A 155 -25.03 -22.91 0.44
C SER A 155 -26.25 -22.73 -0.47
N SER A 156 -26.04 -22.61 -1.79
CA SER A 156 -27.04 -23.01 -2.78
C SER A 156 -26.45 -23.11 -4.18
N ALA A 157 -26.60 -24.30 -4.75
CA ALA A 157 -26.09 -24.69 -6.05
C ALA A 157 -26.60 -23.81 -7.20
N LYS A 158 -25.68 -23.37 -8.05
CA LYS A 158 -25.88 -23.33 -9.51
C LYS A 158 -24.53 -23.49 -10.22
N LYS A 159 -24.42 -24.63 -10.91
CA LYS A 159 -23.27 -25.08 -11.69
C LYS A 159 -23.26 -24.31 -13.02
N ILE A 160 -22.29 -23.43 -13.23
CA ILE A 160 -21.95 -22.87 -14.54
C ILE A 160 -20.57 -23.44 -14.92
N PRO A 161 -20.41 -24.07 -16.10
CA PRO A 161 -19.11 -24.61 -16.50
C PRO A 161 -18.32 -23.51 -17.22
N ASN A 162 -17.39 -22.86 -16.52
CA ASN A 162 -16.32 -22.10 -17.17
C ASN A 162 -14.98 -22.76 -16.84
N ALA A 163 -14.62 -23.74 -17.66
CA ALA A 163 -13.38 -24.53 -17.59
C ALA A 163 -12.11 -23.73 -17.99
N ALA A 164 -12.18 -22.40 -18.08
CA ALA A 164 -11.05 -21.53 -18.40
C ALA A 164 -10.51 -20.72 -17.21
N ALA A 165 -11.28 -20.58 -16.12
CA ALA A 165 -10.85 -19.85 -14.91
C ALA A 165 -10.06 -20.74 -13.93
N SER A 166 -10.14 -22.06 -14.06
CA SER A 166 -9.52 -22.99 -13.10
C SER A 166 -8.01 -23.19 -13.31
N ASP A 167 -7.46 -22.87 -14.48
CA ASP A 167 -6.04 -23.19 -14.78
C ASP A 167 -5.06 -22.11 -14.30
N VAL A 168 -5.55 -20.88 -14.09
CA VAL A 168 -4.72 -19.75 -13.65
C VAL A 168 -4.49 -19.76 -12.14
N VAL A 169 -5.48 -20.24 -11.37
CA VAL A 169 -5.39 -20.41 -9.91
C VAL A 169 -4.38 -21.51 -9.53
N ASN A 170 -4.13 -22.48 -10.41
CA ASN A 170 -3.27 -23.64 -10.12
C ASN A 170 -1.76 -23.40 -10.26
N LYS A 171 -1.33 -22.19 -10.65
CA LYS A 171 0.11 -21.82 -10.73
C LYS A 171 0.40 -20.45 -10.14
N ALA A 172 -0.26 -20.10 -9.04
CA ALA A 172 0.14 -18.93 -8.25
C ALA A 172 1.62 -19.06 -7.87
N THR A 173 2.48 -18.21 -8.44
CA THR A 173 3.91 -18.26 -8.15
C THR A 173 4.14 -17.93 -6.66
N PRO A 174 5.17 -18.48 -6.02
CA PRO A 174 5.50 -18.12 -4.64
C PRO A 174 5.66 -16.61 -4.44
N ALA A 175 6.15 -15.91 -5.46
CA ALA A 175 6.26 -14.46 -5.52
C ALA A 175 4.89 -13.78 -5.47
N PHE A 176 3.94 -14.23 -6.28
CA PHE A 176 2.58 -13.70 -6.27
C PHE A 176 1.91 -13.82 -4.89
N LEU A 177 2.00 -15.00 -4.26
CA LEU A 177 1.43 -15.24 -2.94
C LEU A 177 2.10 -14.37 -1.87
N ALA A 178 3.40 -14.09 -1.98
CA ALA A 178 4.09 -13.19 -1.08
C ALA A 178 3.59 -11.75 -1.20
N ILE A 179 3.37 -11.25 -2.42
CA ILE A 179 2.81 -9.90 -2.67
C ILE A 179 1.40 -9.78 -2.06
N ILE A 180 0.53 -10.78 -2.25
CA ILE A 180 -0.81 -10.80 -1.63
C ILE A 180 -0.71 -10.72 -0.11
N ARG A 181 0.19 -11.48 0.51
CA ARG A 181 0.38 -11.45 1.97
C ARG A 181 0.83 -10.07 2.46
N VAL A 182 1.69 -9.39 1.70
CA VAL A 182 2.08 -8.01 2.01
C VAL A 182 0.88 -7.08 1.96
N HIS A 183 0.03 -7.18 0.93
CA HIS A 183 -1.20 -6.38 0.84
C HIS A 183 -2.20 -6.64 1.97
N LEU A 184 -2.37 -7.90 2.38
CA LEU A 184 -3.19 -8.25 3.55
C LEU A 184 -2.61 -7.67 4.85
N SER A 185 -1.28 -7.64 4.97
CA SER A 185 -0.61 -7.06 6.14
C SER A 185 -0.75 -5.53 6.14
N LEU A 186 -0.59 -4.88 4.98
CA LEU A 186 -0.86 -3.46 4.78
C LEU A 186 -2.30 -3.11 5.15
N ALA A 187 -3.27 -3.90 4.72
CA ALA A 187 -4.69 -3.72 5.07
C ALA A 187 -4.90 -3.62 6.57
N ARG A 188 -4.34 -4.59 7.31
CA ARG A 188 -4.45 -4.65 8.77
C ARG A 188 -3.73 -3.50 9.44
N PHE A 189 -2.53 -3.15 8.96
CA PHE A 189 -1.75 -2.08 9.55
C PHE A 189 -2.39 -0.70 9.32
N CYS A 190 -2.88 -0.44 8.10
CA CYS A 190 -3.66 0.75 7.78
C CYS A 190 -4.89 0.90 8.69
N ALA A 191 -5.65 -0.17 8.92
CA ALA A 191 -6.82 -0.12 9.82
C ALA A 191 -6.45 0.21 11.28
N VAL A 192 -5.26 -0.21 11.74
CA VAL A 192 -4.74 0.19 13.06
C VAL A 192 -4.37 1.66 13.08
N LEU A 193 -3.66 2.15 12.04
CA LEU A 193 -3.27 3.57 11.96
C LEU A 193 -4.48 4.50 11.87
N GLU A 194 -5.47 4.14 11.06
CA GLU A 194 -6.75 4.85 10.95
C GLU A 194 -7.44 4.95 12.31
N ARG A 195 -7.51 3.84 13.07
CA ARG A 195 -8.10 3.83 14.41
C ARG A 195 -7.31 4.69 15.41
N GLU A 196 -5.99 4.65 15.36
CA GLU A 196 -5.15 5.45 16.26
C GLU A 196 -5.23 6.94 15.93
N GLU A 197 -5.33 7.32 14.65
CA GLU A 197 -5.57 8.70 14.24
C GLU A 197 -6.89 9.23 14.83
N HIS A 198 -7.98 8.48 14.68
CA HIS A 198 -9.28 8.84 15.29
C HIS A 198 -9.28 8.88 16.83
N ARG A 199 -8.29 8.26 17.48
CA ARG A 199 -8.17 8.29 18.94
C ARG A 199 -7.36 9.49 19.45
N CYS A 200 -6.45 10.00 18.62
CA CYS A 200 -5.55 11.09 18.96
C CYS A 200 -6.10 12.47 18.61
N GLN A 201 -7.14 12.53 17.76
CA GLN A 201 -8.00 13.71 17.56
C GLN A 201 -8.93 13.88 18.76
#